data_AF-A0A7S1WRR3-F1
#
_entry.id   AF-A0A7S1WRR3-F1
#
_cell.length_a   1.000
_cell.length_b   1.000
_cell.length_c   1.000
_cell.angle_alpha   90.00
_cell.angle_beta   90.00
_cell.angle_gamma   90.00
#
_symmetry.space_group_name_H-M   'P 1'
#
loop_
_entity.id
_entity.type
_entity.pdbx_description
1 polymer ?
#
loop_
_entity_poly.entity_id
_entity_poly.type
_entity_poly.pdbx_seq_one_letter_code
_entity_poly.pdbx_strand_id
1 'polypeptide(L)'
;MSFDALGLFTWLWAQVMLLQVAKLTHPLRADGAPHLSDLGLLGALSLCIWPAVMGLSCLLAFLVPARAWSTLQLVLVSLTVLWFTGSFSNHVFMDMAVCVAVLVTFSRDRARWVGQAAAAIRAFLIALYFVTALHKMNSDWGKPRNSCCTLFVGGILALGPLRGLQPLAHLVMDIAPRLATATELGLPALLLWKRFDRVTAVFGSVFHLAICQMLSPMSVFPFSLLMAPPYVFLIPDRAVALSQLLRPWAPCLVVGYAVACMLWTPIMADDLPPGAAPFEYPPYGVWAAGVAWCSLVYLGLIAAAVWPFKQGYPVRAHSVLPTLRGRMLAVVVLLFGLTPYFGIRNHPALAMFSNLRTEGGRGNHLFLGDDFDFLGWQRDYVTVLSTDIPALQLAQVDLAPLFTPATKQALNSTGVEQEFWITPPLSAWPHPPTREFRPYSMPFLELRRRVAPLRRKGVKSGRVSYTRTIARARLTMPWLWNYLGVKNLVADQVRPNITYDLAEGRDPELEQELPWWLAPVARFRTFDVDYSPCRH
;
A
#
# COMPACT_ATOMS: atom_id res chain seq x y z
N MET A 1 3.26 -13.21 33.76
CA MET A 1 2.85 -13.71 32.42
C MET A 1 4.11 -13.81 31.59
N SER A 2 4.35 -14.95 30.95
CA SER A 2 5.48 -15.14 30.04
C SER A 2 5.33 -14.28 28.79
N PHE A 3 6.45 -13.79 28.26
CA PHE A 3 6.49 -13.12 26.97
C PHE A 3 6.35 -14.18 25.86
N ASP A 4 5.28 -14.09 25.08
CA ASP A 4 4.91 -15.03 24.02
C ASP A 4 4.76 -14.32 22.66
N ALA A 5 4.26 -15.03 21.65
CA ALA A 5 4.14 -14.50 20.29
C ALA A 5 3.21 -13.28 20.20
N LEU A 6 2.16 -13.23 21.02
CA LEU A 6 1.29 -12.06 21.07
C LEU A 6 1.99 -10.87 21.75
N GLY A 7 2.86 -11.13 22.73
CA GLY A 7 3.73 -10.11 23.31
C GLY A 7 4.72 -9.54 22.31
N LEU A 8 5.40 -10.40 21.55
CA LEU A 8 6.30 -9.98 20.49
C LEU A 8 5.56 -9.23 19.37
N PHE A 9 4.39 -9.72 18.95
CA PHE A 9 3.51 -9.02 18.03
C PHE A 9 3.14 -7.63 18.56
N THR A 10 2.73 -7.51 19.83
CA THR A 10 2.33 -6.22 20.44
C THR A 10 3.49 -5.22 20.42
N TRP A 11 4.71 -5.69 20.72
CA TRP A 11 5.91 -4.87 20.70
C TRP A 11 6.27 -4.41 19.28
N LEU A 12 6.26 -5.30 18.29
CA LEU A 12 6.52 -4.92 16.89
C LEU A 12 5.40 -4.05 16.32
N TRP A 13 4.14 -4.34 16.63
CA TRP A 13 2.98 -3.56 16.18
C TRP A 13 3.03 -2.12 16.71
N ALA A 14 3.51 -1.92 17.95
CA ALA A 14 3.73 -0.59 18.49
C ALA A 14 4.75 0.21 17.66
N GLN A 15 5.74 -0.45 17.06
CA GLN A 15 6.70 0.19 16.14
C GLN A 15 6.05 0.55 14.80
N VAL A 16 5.16 -0.30 14.28
CA VAL A 16 4.30 0.05 13.14
C VAL A 16 3.48 1.29 13.42
N MET A 17 2.89 1.38 14.61
CA MET A 17 2.06 2.52 14.99
C MET A 17 2.86 3.78 15.32
N LEU A 18 4.11 3.65 15.78
CA LEU A 18 5.02 4.80 15.89
C LEU A 18 5.29 5.46 14.54
N LEU A 19 5.32 4.70 13.44
CA LEU A 19 5.41 5.26 12.10
C LEU A 19 4.19 6.13 11.77
N GLN A 20 2.99 5.73 12.22
CA GLN A 20 1.79 6.56 12.08
C GLN A 20 1.86 7.82 12.96
N VAL A 21 2.43 7.74 14.17
CA VAL A 21 2.71 8.94 14.99
C VAL A 21 3.66 9.89 14.26
N ALA A 22 4.73 9.38 13.64
CA ALA A 22 5.65 10.18 12.84
C ALA A 22 4.94 10.86 11.67
N LYS A 23 4.12 10.12 10.91
CA LYS A 23 3.29 10.66 9.82
C LYS A 23 2.37 11.79 10.27
N LEU A 24 1.66 11.59 11.38
CA LEU A 24 0.67 12.55 11.87
C LEU A 24 1.32 13.80 12.47
N THR A 25 2.54 13.69 12.98
CA THR A 25 3.31 14.82 13.52
C THR A 25 4.19 15.50 12.48
N HIS A 26 4.41 14.90 11.31
CA HIS A 26 5.20 15.48 10.24
C HIS A 26 4.73 16.89 9.82
N PRO A 27 3.42 17.17 9.65
CA PRO A 27 2.95 18.51 9.31
C PRO A 27 3.33 19.58 10.35
N LEU A 28 3.59 19.20 11.61
CA LEU A 28 4.01 20.14 12.66
C LEU A 28 5.52 20.50 12.56
N ARG A 29 6.29 19.75 11.77
CA ARG A 29 7.74 19.93 11.60
C ARG A 29 8.12 20.48 10.23
N ALA A 30 7.22 20.41 9.25
CA ALA A 30 7.50 20.84 7.90
C ALA A 30 7.64 22.37 7.82
N ASP A 31 8.60 22.86 7.04
CA ASP A 31 8.72 24.29 6.74
C ASP A 31 7.45 24.78 6.05
N GLY A 32 6.81 25.81 6.62
CA GLY A 32 5.49 26.28 6.18
C GLY A 32 4.31 25.50 6.76
N ALA A 33 4.51 24.75 7.84
CA ALA A 33 3.42 24.20 8.65
C ALA A 33 2.37 25.29 8.94
N PRO A 34 1.07 25.03 8.70
CA PRO A 34 0.04 25.99 9.09
C PRO A 34 0.20 26.27 10.58
N HIS A 35 0.18 27.56 10.96
CA HIS A 35 0.20 27.87 12.38
C HIS A 35 -1.04 27.23 13.01
N LEU A 36 -0.92 26.74 14.25
CA LEU A 36 -2.07 26.13 14.95
C LEU A 36 -3.28 27.09 15.02
N SER A 37 -3.03 28.40 14.96
CA SER A 37 -4.03 29.45 14.81
C SER A 37 -4.89 29.33 13.55
N ASP A 38 -4.32 28.79 12.47
CA ASP A 38 -4.93 28.76 11.14
C ASP A 38 -5.87 27.56 10.98
N LEU A 39 -5.70 26.53 11.82
CA LEU A 39 -6.38 25.24 11.70
C LEU A 39 -7.75 25.19 12.41
N GLY A 40 -8.14 26.25 13.11
CA GLY A 40 -9.29 26.24 14.00
C GLY A 40 -9.16 25.23 15.15
N LEU A 41 -10.05 25.30 16.13
CA LEU A 41 -9.96 24.46 17.34
C LEU A 41 -10.00 22.95 17.02
N LEU A 42 -10.90 22.53 16.12
CA LEU A 42 -11.05 21.12 15.78
C LEU A 42 -9.85 20.57 14.99
N GLY A 43 -9.27 21.37 14.09
CA GLY A 43 -8.06 20.99 13.35
C GLY A 43 -6.86 20.86 14.29
N ALA A 44 -6.63 21.86 15.13
CA ALA A 44 -5.56 21.85 16.13
C ALA A 44 -5.70 20.68 17.13
N LEU A 45 -6.91 20.43 17.64
CA LEU A 45 -7.16 19.28 18.51
C LEU A 45 -6.90 17.95 17.79
N SER A 46 -7.30 17.80 16.53
CA SER A 46 -7.05 16.56 15.78
C SER A 46 -5.55 16.30 15.56
N LEU A 47 -4.76 17.34 15.29
CA LEU A 47 -3.32 17.24 15.07
C LEU A 47 -2.53 16.86 16.32
N CYS A 48 -3.03 17.19 17.51
CA CYS A 48 -2.36 16.88 18.77
C CYS A 48 -2.90 15.61 19.44
N ILE A 49 -4.22 15.40 19.45
CA ILE A 49 -4.86 14.30 20.18
C ILE A 49 -4.51 12.95 19.56
N TRP A 50 -4.64 12.79 18.25
CA TRP A 50 -4.44 11.48 17.62
C TRP A 50 -3.00 10.95 17.78
N PRO A 51 -1.94 11.76 17.54
CA PRO A 51 -0.58 11.33 17.83
C PRO A 51 -0.32 11.04 19.30
N ALA A 52 -0.86 11.85 20.22
CA ALA A 52 -0.64 11.66 21.65
C ALA A 52 -1.30 10.36 22.16
N VAL A 53 -2.54 10.10 21.77
CA VAL A 53 -3.28 8.89 22.13
C VAL A 53 -2.57 7.65 21.57
N MET A 54 -2.17 7.69 20.29
CA MET A 54 -1.41 6.59 19.69
C MET A 54 -0.04 6.41 20.35
N GLY A 55 0.70 7.50 20.60
CA GLY A 55 2.02 7.47 21.22
C GLY A 55 2.00 6.90 22.64
N LEU A 56 1.03 7.30 23.46
CA LEU A 56 0.81 6.72 24.79
C LEU A 56 0.47 5.23 24.70
N SER A 57 -0.38 4.84 23.74
CA SER A 57 -0.72 3.45 23.49
C SER A 57 0.50 2.61 23.12
N CYS A 58 1.37 3.13 22.25
CA CYS A 58 2.65 2.51 21.90
C CYS A 58 3.57 2.40 23.12
N LEU A 59 3.68 3.44 23.95
CA LEU A 59 4.50 3.41 25.16
C LEU A 59 4.04 2.29 26.12
N LEU A 60 2.73 2.17 26.37
CA LEU A 60 2.18 1.09 27.19
C LEU A 60 2.45 -0.29 26.56
N ALA A 61 2.36 -0.40 25.24
CA ALA A 61 2.70 -1.62 24.51
C ALA A 61 4.19 -2.00 24.65
N PHE A 62 5.11 -1.03 24.71
CA PHE A 62 6.52 -1.31 24.97
C PHE A 62 6.81 -1.71 26.42
N LEU A 63 6.14 -1.07 27.38
CA LEU A 63 6.37 -1.33 28.81
C LEU A 63 5.81 -2.68 29.26
N VAL A 64 4.63 -3.07 28.76
CA VAL A 64 3.92 -4.28 29.20
C VAL A 64 3.35 -5.11 28.04
N PRO A 65 4.17 -5.49 27.04
CA PRO A 65 3.70 -6.19 25.83
C PRO A 65 3.05 -7.55 26.13
N ALA A 66 3.46 -8.22 27.21
CA ALA A 66 2.95 -9.54 27.58
C ALA A 66 1.53 -9.52 28.19
N ARG A 67 0.93 -8.34 28.41
CA ARG A 67 -0.41 -8.22 29.01
C ARG A 67 -1.49 -8.17 27.92
N ALA A 68 -2.54 -8.97 28.07
CA ALA A 68 -3.66 -9.04 27.13
C ALA A 68 -4.31 -7.66 26.86
N TRP A 69 -4.51 -6.87 27.92
CA TRP A 69 -5.09 -5.53 27.80
C TRP A 69 -4.20 -4.57 27.00
N SER A 70 -2.88 -4.76 27.03
CA SER A 70 -1.92 -3.92 26.30
C SER A 70 -2.03 -4.15 24.80
N THR A 71 -2.17 -5.41 24.39
CA THR A 71 -2.49 -5.76 23.00
C THR A 71 -3.85 -5.18 22.58
N LEU A 72 -4.90 -5.39 23.39
CA LEU A 72 -6.26 -4.93 23.08
C LEU A 72 -6.34 -3.41 22.91
N GLN A 73 -5.77 -2.66 23.85
CA GLN A 73 -5.80 -1.19 23.78
C GLN A 73 -5.03 -0.70 22.55
N LEU A 74 -3.86 -1.30 22.26
CA LEU A 74 -3.07 -0.93 21.09
C LEU A 74 -3.86 -1.12 19.80
N VAL A 75 -4.41 -2.31 19.56
CA VAL A 75 -5.16 -2.58 18.31
C VAL A 75 -6.45 -1.77 18.20
N LEU A 76 -7.13 -1.46 19.31
CA LEU A 76 -8.33 -0.61 19.30
C LEU A 76 -7.98 0.85 19.00
N VAL A 77 -6.93 1.38 19.61
CA VAL A 77 -6.42 2.73 19.34
C VAL A 77 -5.91 2.81 17.90
N SER A 78 -5.16 1.81 17.43
CA SER A 78 -4.74 1.66 16.03
C SER A 78 -5.92 1.79 15.07
N LEU A 79 -6.95 0.97 15.24
CA LEU A 79 -8.13 1.02 14.39
C LEU A 79 -8.83 2.37 14.41
N THR A 80 -8.98 2.95 15.60
CA THR A 80 -9.65 4.23 15.77
C THR A 80 -8.88 5.35 15.05
N VAL A 81 -7.58 5.47 15.31
CA VAL A 81 -6.76 6.51 14.69
C VAL A 81 -6.67 6.30 13.18
N LEU A 82 -6.48 5.07 12.70
CA LEU A 82 -6.43 4.76 11.27
C LEU A 82 -7.76 5.04 10.57
N TRP A 83 -8.89 4.81 11.23
CA TRP A 83 -10.21 5.13 10.69
C TRP A 83 -10.40 6.63 10.47
N PHE A 84 -9.98 7.45 11.43
CA PHE A 84 -10.19 8.90 11.38
C PHE A 84 -9.10 9.66 10.62
N THR A 85 -7.86 9.15 10.59
CA THR A 85 -6.70 9.86 10.05
C THR A 85 -6.03 9.15 8.88
N GLY A 86 -6.40 7.90 8.62
CA GLY A 86 -5.81 7.11 7.56
C GLY A 86 -6.10 7.72 6.19
N SER A 87 -5.07 7.75 5.34
CA SER A 87 -5.18 8.20 3.94
C SER A 87 -6.04 7.29 3.05
N PHE A 88 -6.68 6.25 3.65
CA PHE A 88 -7.30 5.13 2.97
C PHE A 88 -6.39 4.61 1.85
N SER A 89 -5.11 4.39 2.15
CA SER A 89 -4.14 3.73 1.26
C SER A 89 -4.16 2.22 1.51
N ASN A 90 -3.61 1.43 0.58
CA ASN A 90 -3.56 -0.03 0.71
C ASN A 90 -2.97 -0.50 2.05
N HIS A 91 -1.88 0.13 2.50
CA HIS A 91 -1.26 -0.23 3.77
C HIS A 91 -2.17 0.03 4.98
N VAL A 92 -2.92 1.13 4.98
CA VAL A 92 -3.89 1.44 6.06
C VAL A 92 -5.01 0.38 6.12
N PHE A 93 -5.54 -0.08 4.98
CA PHE A 93 -6.57 -1.14 5.00
C PHE A 93 -6.06 -2.44 5.59
N MET A 94 -4.81 -2.80 5.30
CA MET A 94 -4.21 -4.00 5.87
C MET A 94 -3.85 -3.81 7.34
N ASP A 95 -3.39 -2.62 7.76
CA ASP A 95 -3.19 -2.30 9.17
C ASP A 95 -4.48 -2.57 9.95
N MET A 96 -5.60 -2.08 9.42
CA MET A 96 -6.92 -2.31 9.98
C MET A 96 -7.31 -3.80 9.93
N ALA A 97 -7.07 -4.50 8.82
CA ALA A 97 -7.38 -5.92 8.70
C ALA A 97 -6.62 -6.77 9.73
N VAL A 98 -5.34 -6.48 9.98
CA VAL A 98 -4.52 -7.16 11.00
C VAL A 98 -5.05 -6.85 12.41
N CYS A 99 -5.39 -5.60 12.71
CA CYS A 99 -5.99 -5.24 14.00
C CYS A 99 -7.33 -5.96 14.22
N VAL A 100 -8.21 -6.00 13.20
CA VAL A 100 -9.47 -6.75 13.24
C VAL A 100 -9.19 -8.24 13.44
N ALA A 101 -8.21 -8.83 12.75
CA ALA A 101 -7.83 -10.24 12.92
C ALA A 101 -7.50 -10.58 14.37
N VAL A 102 -6.69 -9.75 15.01
CA VAL A 102 -6.25 -9.94 16.40
C VAL A 102 -7.41 -9.71 17.38
N LEU A 103 -8.28 -8.74 17.12
CA LEU A 103 -9.43 -8.45 17.97
C LEU A 103 -10.52 -9.53 17.92
N VAL A 104 -10.94 -9.95 16.73
CA VAL A 104 -12.04 -10.92 16.58
C VAL A 104 -11.67 -12.32 17.07
N THR A 105 -10.37 -12.57 17.24
CA THR A 105 -9.79 -13.80 17.79
C THR A 105 -9.48 -13.72 19.28
N PHE A 106 -9.86 -12.61 19.95
CA PHE A 106 -9.64 -12.46 21.39
C PHE A 106 -10.21 -13.62 22.20
N SER A 107 -9.40 -14.08 23.15
CA SER A 107 -9.76 -15.09 24.13
C SER A 107 -9.16 -14.73 25.49
N ARG A 108 -9.92 -14.98 26.57
CA ARG A 108 -9.42 -14.82 27.96
C ARG A 108 -8.27 -15.78 28.25
N ASP A 109 -8.29 -16.95 27.62
CA ASP A 109 -7.13 -17.85 27.57
C ASP A 109 -6.15 -17.34 26.49
N ARG A 110 -4.96 -16.95 26.96
CA ARG A 110 -3.90 -16.36 26.15
C ARG A 110 -3.32 -17.34 25.12
N ALA A 111 -3.15 -18.62 25.47
CA ALA A 111 -2.62 -19.62 24.54
C ALA A 111 -3.62 -19.87 23.41
N ARG A 112 -4.91 -19.94 23.75
CA ARG A 112 -5.99 -20.00 22.75
C ARG A 112 -6.04 -18.76 21.87
N TRP A 113 -5.86 -17.56 22.43
CA TRP A 113 -5.81 -16.32 21.63
C TRP A 113 -4.67 -16.34 20.62
N VAL A 114 -3.45 -16.71 21.04
CA VAL A 114 -2.28 -16.85 20.14
C VAL A 114 -2.61 -17.81 18.98
N GLY A 115 -3.17 -18.99 19.27
CA GLY A 115 -3.52 -19.97 18.24
C GLY A 115 -4.59 -19.48 17.25
N GLN A 116 -5.61 -18.77 17.75
CA GLN A 116 -6.68 -18.22 16.91
C GLN A 116 -6.20 -17.04 16.07
N ALA A 117 -5.41 -16.12 16.65
CA ALA A 117 -4.79 -15.02 15.94
C ALA A 117 -3.86 -15.52 14.84
N ALA A 118 -3.02 -16.52 15.12
CA ALA A 118 -2.13 -17.12 14.12
C ALA A 118 -2.90 -17.75 12.94
N ALA A 119 -4.03 -18.40 13.21
CA ALA A 119 -4.88 -18.96 12.17
C ALA A 119 -5.56 -17.87 11.31
N ALA A 120 -6.04 -16.78 11.94
CA ALA A 120 -6.64 -15.65 11.23
C ALA A 120 -5.60 -14.88 10.39
N ILE A 121 -4.42 -14.62 10.94
CA ILE A 121 -3.31 -13.97 10.23
C ILE A 121 -2.84 -14.82 9.05
N ARG A 122 -2.73 -16.15 9.20
CA ARG A 122 -2.44 -17.03 8.07
C ARG A 122 -3.48 -16.88 6.96
N ALA A 123 -4.77 -16.91 7.30
CA ALA A 123 -5.84 -16.76 6.31
C ALA A 123 -5.79 -15.38 5.62
N PHE A 124 -5.51 -14.32 6.39
CA PHE A 124 -5.25 -12.97 5.87
C PHE A 124 -4.08 -12.94 4.88
N LEU A 125 -2.93 -13.53 5.23
CA LEU A 125 -1.75 -13.57 4.36
C LEU A 125 -2.00 -14.36 3.07
N ILE A 126 -2.73 -15.48 3.15
CA ILE A 126 -3.13 -16.25 1.96
C ILE A 126 -3.97 -15.37 1.03
N ALA A 127 -5.02 -14.73 1.55
CA ALA A 127 -5.88 -13.85 0.76
C ALA A 127 -5.11 -12.68 0.15
N LEU A 128 -4.26 -12.04 0.95
CA LEU A 128 -3.45 -10.90 0.54
C LEU A 128 -2.53 -11.27 -0.63
N TYR A 129 -1.66 -12.25 -0.45
CA TYR A 129 -0.68 -12.62 -1.47
C TYR A 129 -1.33 -13.21 -2.72
N PHE A 130 -2.44 -13.94 -2.56
CA PHE A 130 -3.20 -14.41 -3.70
C PHE A 130 -3.73 -13.25 -4.55
N VAL A 131 -4.35 -12.25 -3.92
CA VAL A 131 -4.87 -11.06 -4.62
C VAL A 131 -3.75 -10.26 -5.28
N THR A 132 -2.61 -10.08 -4.61
CA THR A 132 -1.50 -9.32 -5.19
C THR A 132 -0.89 -10.04 -6.39
N ALA A 133 -0.78 -11.38 -6.33
CA ALA A 133 -0.37 -12.21 -7.45
C ALA A 133 -1.38 -12.12 -8.60
N LEU A 134 -2.67 -12.22 -8.30
CA LEU A 134 -3.77 -12.07 -9.26
C LEU A 134 -3.62 -10.77 -10.05
N HIS A 135 -3.47 -9.65 -9.34
CA HIS A 135 -3.33 -8.33 -9.95
C HIS A 135 -2.10 -8.21 -10.87
N LYS A 136 -1.02 -8.95 -10.61
CA LYS A 136 0.20 -9.01 -11.44
C LYS A 136 0.07 -9.92 -12.66
N MET A 137 -0.97 -10.73 -12.76
CA MET A 137 -1.25 -11.53 -13.95
C MET A 137 -1.94 -10.69 -15.04
N ASN A 138 -1.24 -9.66 -15.51
CA ASN A 138 -1.67 -8.77 -16.58
C ASN A 138 -0.58 -8.60 -17.65
N SER A 139 -0.98 -8.14 -18.84
CA SER A 139 -0.09 -8.09 -20.01
C SER A 139 1.05 -7.09 -19.89
N ASP A 140 0.95 -6.09 -19.01
CA ASP A 140 1.97 -5.04 -18.89
C ASP A 140 2.98 -5.33 -17.79
N TRP A 141 2.58 -6.05 -16.74
CA TRP A 141 3.48 -6.48 -15.66
C TRP A 141 4.68 -7.29 -16.17
N GLY A 142 4.44 -8.18 -17.14
CA GLY A 142 5.48 -9.01 -17.75
C GLY A 142 6.37 -8.31 -18.77
N LYS A 143 6.10 -7.04 -19.11
CA LYS A 143 6.88 -6.25 -20.07
C LYS A 143 7.88 -5.37 -19.32
N PRO A 144 9.19 -5.65 -19.37
CA PRO A 144 10.20 -4.94 -18.58
C PRO A 144 10.20 -3.43 -18.78
N ARG A 145 9.87 -2.95 -19.99
CA ARG A 145 9.78 -1.51 -20.28
C ARG A 145 8.69 -0.76 -19.50
N ASN A 146 7.57 -1.43 -19.20
CA ASN A 146 6.37 -0.80 -18.62
C ASN A 146 6.10 -1.24 -17.18
N SER A 147 6.71 -2.34 -16.73
CA SER A 147 6.45 -2.92 -15.43
C SER A 147 6.85 -1.97 -14.30
N CYS A 148 5.97 -1.76 -13.33
CA CYS A 148 6.35 -1.11 -12.08
C CYS A 148 7.52 -1.84 -11.41
N CYS A 149 7.61 -3.16 -11.53
CA CYS A 149 8.69 -3.94 -10.94
C CYS A 149 10.07 -3.47 -11.40
N THR A 150 10.23 -3.17 -12.69
CA THR A 150 11.52 -2.75 -13.24
C THR A 150 11.91 -1.35 -12.81
N LEU A 151 10.93 -0.46 -12.63
CA LEU A 151 11.13 0.84 -12.00
C LEU A 151 11.72 0.70 -10.60
N PHE A 152 11.13 -0.18 -9.77
CA PHE A 152 11.67 -0.45 -8.43
C PHE A 152 13.04 -1.15 -8.45
N VAL A 153 13.25 -2.10 -9.35
CA VAL A 153 14.55 -2.78 -9.52
C VAL A 153 15.63 -1.78 -9.93
N GLY A 154 15.31 -0.84 -10.82
CA GLY A 154 16.21 0.26 -11.18
C GLY A 154 16.59 1.11 -9.96
N GLY A 155 15.64 1.39 -9.07
CA GLY A 155 15.91 2.03 -7.79
C GLY A 155 16.82 1.22 -6.86
N ILE A 156 16.68 -0.11 -6.82
CA ILE A 156 17.57 -0.99 -6.04
C ILE A 156 18.99 -1.02 -6.64
N LEU A 157 19.10 -1.14 -7.96
CA LEU A 157 20.40 -1.14 -8.65
C LEU A 157 21.10 0.22 -8.57
N ALA A 158 20.35 1.30 -8.34
CA ALA A 158 20.90 2.63 -8.11
C ALA A 158 21.46 2.85 -6.69
N LEU A 159 21.25 1.91 -5.75
CA LEU A 159 21.81 1.99 -4.40
C LEU A 159 23.33 1.88 -4.44
N GLY A 160 24.04 2.73 -3.67
CA GLY A 160 25.51 2.81 -3.67
C GLY A 160 26.23 1.45 -3.74
N PRO A 161 25.98 0.51 -2.79
CA PRO A 161 26.62 -0.82 -2.80
C PRO A 161 26.27 -1.73 -3.98
N LEU A 162 25.17 -1.47 -4.68
CA LEU A 162 24.64 -2.31 -5.78
C LEU A 162 24.86 -1.70 -7.16
N ARG A 163 25.32 -0.45 -7.27
CA ARG A 163 25.58 0.21 -8.57
C ARG A 163 26.55 -0.55 -9.47
N GLY A 164 27.51 -1.28 -8.88
CA GLY A 164 28.42 -2.14 -9.63
C GLY A 164 27.72 -3.26 -10.42
N LEU A 165 26.46 -3.59 -10.08
CA LEU A 165 25.65 -4.61 -10.76
C LEU A 165 24.85 -4.04 -11.95
N GLN A 166 24.98 -2.74 -12.25
CA GLN A 166 24.28 -2.11 -13.38
C GLN A 166 24.49 -2.79 -14.74
N PRO A 167 25.67 -3.38 -15.06
CA PRO A 167 25.83 -4.17 -16.29
C PRO A 167 24.87 -5.37 -16.41
N LEU A 168 24.34 -5.87 -15.29
CA LEU A 168 23.36 -6.96 -15.24
C LEU A 168 21.91 -6.46 -15.25
N ALA A 169 21.67 -5.15 -15.33
CA ALA A 169 20.35 -4.56 -15.10
C ALA A 169 19.28 -5.11 -16.07
N HIS A 170 19.60 -5.27 -17.35
CA HIS A 170 18.67 -5.86 -18.33
C HIS A 170 18.22 -7.27 -17.93
N LEU A 171 19.16 -8.13 -17.52
CA LEU A 171 18.85 -9.50 -17.09
C LEU A 171 17.97 -9.50 -15.83
N VAL A 172 18.32 -8.68 -14.83
CA VAL A 172 17.57 -8.60 -13.58
C VAL A 172 16.16 -8.05 -13.82
N MET A 173 16.03 -7.00 -14.63
CA MET A 173 14.73 -6.39 -14.97
C MET A 173 13.84 -7.30 -15.81
N ASP A 174 14.42 -8.14 -16.67
CA ASP A 174 13.65 -9.13 -17.44
C ASP A 174 13.07 -10.24 -16.56
N ILE A 175 13.79 -10.64 -15.51
CA ILE A 175 13.39 -11.76 -14.65
C ILE A 175 12.53 -11.28 -13.46
N ALA A 176 12.79 -10.09 -12.93
CA ALA A 176 12.20 -9.62 -11.67
C ALA A 176 10.66 -9.62 -11.65
N PRO A 177 9.92 -9.15 -12.68
CA PRO A 177 8.46 -9.21 -12.64
C PRO A 177 7.93 -10.65 -12.54
N ARG A 178 8.58 -11.60 -13.23
CA ARG A 178 8.23 -13.02 -13.19
C ARG A 178 8.52 -13.61 -11.81
N LEU A 179 9.69 -13.31 -11.26
CA LEU A 179 10.07 -13.75 -9.91
C LEU A 179 9.15 -13.18 -8.83
N ALA A 180 8.76 -11.91 -8.92
CA ALA A 180 7.82 -11.29 -8.00
C ALA A 180 6.44 -11.95 -8.07
N THR A 181 5.93 -12.23 -9.27
CA THR A 181 4.66 -12.96 -9.46
C THR A 181 4.74 -14.38 -8.90
N ALA A 182 5.81 -15.11 -9.20
CA ALA A 182 6.03 -16.46 -8.70
C ALA A 182 6.16 -16.48 -7.18
N THR A 183 6.79 -15.46 -6.59
CA THR A 183 6.91 -15.28 -5.15
C THR A 183 5.54 -15.08 -4.51
N GLU A 184 4.75 -14.14 -5.03
CA GLU A 184 3.42 -13.84 -4.50
C GLU A 184 2.41 -14.97 -4.72
N LEU A 185 2.58 -15.81 -5.75
CA LEU A 185 1.78 -17.02 -5.94
C LEU A 185 2.28 -18.19 -5.07
N GLY A 186 3.59 -18.28 -4.85
CA GLY A 186 4.23 -19.32 -4.05
C GLY A 186 3.94 -19.18 -2.56
N LEU A 187 3.93 -17.95 -2.02
CA LEU A 187 3.64 -17.68 -0.61
C LEU A 187 2.28 -18.22 -0.12
N PRO A 188 1.13 -17.96 -0.79
CA PRO A 188 -0.15 -18.51 -0.36
C PRO A 188 -0.15 -20.04 -0.47
N ALA A 189 0.47 -20.62 -1.51
CA ALA A 189 0.62 -22.07 -1.65
C ALA A 189 1.40 -22.68 -0.47
N LEU A 190 2.54 -22.10 -0.09
CA LEU A 190 3.31 -22.55 1.07
C LEU A 190 2.50 -22.41 2.38
N LEU A 191 1.76 -21.31 2.53
CA LEU A 191 0.92 -21.04 3.71
C LEU A 191 -0.24 -22.03 3.90
N LEU A 192 -0.67 -22.74 2.85
CA LEU A 192 -1.70 -23.78 2.95
C LEU A 192 -1.27 -24.95 3.85
N TRP A 193 0.04 -25.22 3.97
CA TRP A 193 0.56 -26.30 4.79
C TRP A 193 1.54 -25.80 5.86
N LYS A 194 1.15 -25.95 7.12
CA LYS A 194 1.95 -25.53 8.30
C LYS A 194 3.39 -26.06 8.31
N ARG A 195 3.65 -27.22 7.69
CA ARG A 195 5.02 -27.77 7.57
C ARG A 195 6.00 -26.83 6.86
N PHE A 196 5.49 -25.92 6.03
CA PHE A 196 6.28 -24.95 5.29
C PHE A 196 6.36 -23.58 5.95
N ASP A 197 5.89 -23.40 7.19
CA ASP A 197 5.89 -22.10 7.85
C ASP A 197 7.28 -21.47 7.95
N ARG A 198 8.30 -22.28 8.26
CA ARG A 198 9.70 -21.82 8.31
C ARG A 198 10.19 -21.35 6.93
N VAL A 199 9.89 -22.13 5.90
CA VAL A 199 10.28 -21.80 4.51
C VAL A 199 9.56 -20.53 4.06
N THR A 200 8.27 -20.43 4.36
CA THR A 200 7.46 -19.24 4.10
C THR A 200 8.02 -18.02 4.82
N ALA A 201 8.38 -18.16 6.10
CA ALA A 201 8.94 -17.07 6.88
C ALA A 201 10.27 -16.60 6.28
N VAL A 202 11.18 -17.50 5.89
CA VAL A 202 12.43 -17.13 5.21
C VAL A 202 12.13 -16.45 3.88
N PHE A 203 11.36 -17.10 3.01
CA PHE A 203 11.12 -16.63 1.65
C PHE A 203 10.42 -15.27 1.62
N GLY A 204 9.37 -15.11 2.42
CA GLY A 204 8.67 -13.83 2.55
C GLY A 204 9.50 -12.75 3.25
N SER A 205 10.36 -13.10 4.21
CA SER A 205 11.29 -12.16 4.83
C SER A 205 12.35 -11.68 3.83
N VAL A 206 12.89 -12.56 2.99
CA VAL A 206 13.83 -12.18 1.91
C VAL A 206 13.15 -11.26 0.92
N PHE A 207 11.90 -11.56 0.52
CA PHE A 207 11.12 -10.69 -0.36
C PHE A 207 10.94 -9.29 0.24
N HIS A 208 10.49 -9.19 1.49
CA HIS A 208 10.29 -7.90 2.16
C HIS A 208 11.61 -7.16 2.45
N LEU A 209 12.68 -7.89 2.76
CA LEU A 209 14.02 -7.32 2.92
C LEU A 209 14.52 -6.70 1.62
N ALA A 210 14.23 -7.31 0.47
CA ALA A 210 14.62 -6.79 -0.83
C ALA A 210 13.82 -5.52 -1.18
N ILE A 211 12.49 -5.55 -1.01
CA ILE A 211 11.65 -4.43 -1.44
C ILE A 211 11.71 -3.23 -0.49
N CYS A 212 12.05 -3.41 0.78
CA CYS A 212 12.18 -2.28 1.70
C CYS A 212 13.36 -1.36 1.37
N GLN A 213 14.35 -1.83 0.59
CA GLN A 213 15.57 -1.07 0.26
C GLN A 213 15.36 0.08 -0.73
N MET A 214 14.21 0.09 -1.40
CA MET A 214 13.93 1.04 -2.47
C MET A 214 14.01 2.48 -1.95
N LEU A 215 14.78 3.32 -2.66
CA LEU A 215 14.87 4.75 -2.39
C LEU A 215 13.53 5.43 -2.64
N SER A 216 13.23 6.39 -1.78
CA SER A 216 12.07 7.22 -1.95
C SER A 216 12.23 8.17 -3.17
N PRO A 217 11.18 8.49 -3.95
CA PRO A 217 9.74 8.26 -3.74
C PRO A 217 9.20 6.84 -3.97
N MET A 218 10.02 5.90 -4.43
CA MET A 218 9.59 4.51 -4.68
C MET A 218 9.64 3.64 -3.41
N SER A 219 9.70 4.23 -2.23
CA SER A 219 9.94 3.44 -1.04
C SER A 219 8.67 2.73 -0.57
N VAL A 220 8.79 1.43 -0.32
CA VAL A 220 7.72 0.58 0.23
C VAL A 220 8.07 0.03 1.62
N PHE A 221 9.02 0.65 2.32
CA PHE A 221 9.36 0.25 3.69
C PHE A 221 8.15 0.33 4.64
N PRO A 222 7.18 1.26 4.56
CA PRO A 222 6.03 1.28 5.49
C PRO A 222 5.19 0.00 5.36
N PHE A 223 5.04 -0.49 4.13
CA PHE A 223 4.38 -1.76 3.85
C PHE A 223 5.19 -2.93 4.41
N SER A 224 6.50 -2.95 4.18
CA SER A 224 7.39 -3.99 4.72
C SER A 224 7.38 -3.99 6.26
N LEU A 225 7.29 -2.82 6.89
CA LEU A 225 7.26 -2.65 8.33
C LEU A 225 5.98 -3.24 8.95
N LEU A 226 4.83 -2.97 8.33
CA LEU A 226 3.54 -3.59 8.65
C LEU A 226 3.55 -5.12 8.52
N MET A 227 4.27 -5.66 7.54
CA MET A 227 4.24 -7.10 7.26
C MET A 227 5.07 -7.93 8.23
N ALA A 228 5.99 -7.34 9.00
CA ALA A 228 6.85 -8.11 9.90
C ALA A 228 6.12 -8.71 11.12
N PRO A 229 5.24 -8.00 11.86
CA PRO A 229 4.49 -8.59 12.98
C PRO A 229 3.64 -9.83 12.59
N PRO A 230 2.89 -9.84 11.47
CA PRO A 230 2.20 -11.05 10.99
C PRO A 230 3.10 -12.30 10.86
N TYR A 231 4.37 -12.13 10.46
CA TYR A 231 5.31 -13.25 10.28
C TYR A 231 5.72 -13.91 11.60
N VAL A 232 5.61 -13.19 12.73
CA VAL A 232 5.80 -13.79 14.07
C VAL A 232 4.83 -14.95 14.27
N PHE A 233 3.59 -14.84 13.80
CA PHE A 233 2.58 -15.89 13.96
C PHE A 233 2.81 -17.12 13.06
N LEU A 234 3.68 -17.05 12.06
CA LEU A 234 4.08 -18.23 11.27
C LEU A 234 5.07 -19.11 12.05
N ILE A 235 5.93 -18.49 12.85
CA ILE A 235 6.99 -19.18 13.62
C ILE A 235 7.01 -18.72 15.09
N PRO A 236 5.87 -18.78 15.82
CA PRO A 236 5.68 -18.09 17.09
C PRO A 236 6.75 -18.44 18.12
N ASP A 237 7.00 -19.73 18.34
CA ASP A 237 7.91 -20.20 19.39
C ASP A 237 9.36 -19.83 19.08
N ARG A 238 9.73 -19.86 17.79
CA ARG A 238 11.08 -19.56 17.31
C ARG A 238 11.35 -18.06 17.34
N ALA A 239 10.39 -17.25 16.93
CA ALA A 239 10.51 -15.79 16.97
C ALA A 239 10.65 -15.29 18.43
N VAL A 240 9.85 -15.85 19.35
CA VAL A 240 9.96 -15.56 20.79
C VAL A 240 11.29 -16.06 21.36
N ALA A 241 11.72 -17.27 21.03
CA ALA A 241 13.00 -17.81 21.49
C ALA A 241 14.18 -16.95 21.05
N LEU A 242 14.20 -16.51 19.78
CA LEU A 242 15.24 -15.59 19.29
C LEU A 242 15.18 -14.24 20.02
N SER A 243 13.99 -13.67 20.20
CA SER A 243 13.82 -12.41 20.93
C SER A 243 14.36 -12.50 22.36
N GLN A 244 14.11 -13.61 23.06
CA GLN A 244 14.64 -13.86 24.40
C GLN A 244 16.17 -14.02 24.39
N LEU A 245 16.72 -14.71 23.37
CA LEU A 245 18.17 -14.87 23.19
C LEU A 245 18.88 -13.53 22.94
N LEU A 246 18.25 -12.63 22.16
CA LEU A 246 18.79 -11.31 21.83
C LEU A 246 18.57 -10.27 22.94
N ARG A 247 17.69 -10.53 23.91
CA ARG A 247 17.33 -9.58 24.97
C ARG A 247 18.54 -9.04 25.76
N PRO A 248 19.53 -9.83 26.19
CA PRO A 248 20.73 -9.31 26.86
C PRO A 248 21.55 -8.36 25.99
N TRP A 249 21.45 -8.50 24.66
CA TRP A 249 22.16 -7.70 23.67
C TRP A 249 21.37 -6.46 23.22
N ALA A 250 20.19 -6.20 23.80
CA ALA A 250 19.33 -5.09 23.40
C ALA A 250 20.05 -3.73 23.39
N PRO A 251 20.91 -3.36 24.37
CA PRO A 251 21.66 -2.11 24.32
C PRO A 251 22.58 -2.02 23.09
N CYS A 252 23.31 -3.10 22.78
CA CYS A 252 24.18 -3.17 21.61
C CYS A 252 23.38 -3.09 20.31
N LEU A 253 22.22 -3.74 20.24
CA LEU A 253 21.32 -3.67 19.09
C LEU A 253 20.77 -2.27 18.88
N VAL A 254 20.42 -1.55 19.95
CA VAL A 254 19.97 -0.16 19.89
C VAL A 254 21.07 0.76 19.39
N VAL A 255 22.29 0.62 19.90
CA VAL A 255 23.46 1.39 19.42
C VAL A 255 23.75 1.07 17.96
N GLY A 256 23.78 -0.22 17.60
CA GLY A 256 24.00 -0.67 16.22
C GLY A 256 22.92 -0.15 15.27
N TYR A 257 21.66 -0.14 15.71
CA TYR A 257 20.55 0.45 14.96
C TYR A 257 20.71 1.96 14.79
N ALA A 258 21.10 2.69 15.84
CA ALA A 258 21.33 4.14 15.76
C ALA A 258 22.47 4.47 14.77
N VAL A 259 23.57 3.72 14.83
CA VAL A 259 24.68 3.82 13.87
C VAL A 259 24.20 3.50 12.46
N ALA A 260 23.44 2.42 12.28
CA ALA A 260 22.86 2.07 10.99
C ALA A 260 21.98 3.20 10.44
N CYS A 261 21.11 3.82 11.25
CA CYS A 261 20.29 4.96 10.83
C CYS A 261 21.13 6.15 10.35
N MET A 262 22.23 6.46 11.03
CA MET A 262 23.12 7.57 10.66
C MET A 262 23.88 7.29 9.36
N LEU A 263 24.28 6.04 9.15
CA LEU A 263 25.10 5.65 7.99
C LEU A 263 24.27 5.21 6.78
N TRP A 264 22.98 4.90 6.95
CA TRP A 264 22.17 4.29 5.88
C TRP A 264 22.07 5.18 4.65
N THR A 265 21.60 6.42 4.82
CA THR A 265 21.46 7.38 3.70
C THR A 265 22.76 7.65 2.98
N PRO A 266 23.88 8.02 3.64
CA PRO A 266 25.12 8.29 2.92
C PRO A 266 25.71 7.04 2.24
N ILE A 267 25.40 5.83 2.68
CA ILE A 267 25.82 4.60 2.00
C ILE A 267 24.93 4.29 0.80
N MET A 268 23.61 4.38 0.98
CA MET A 268 22.63 3.92 0.00
C MET A 268 22.30 4.94 -1.08
N ALA A 269 22.40 6.23 -0.76
CA ALA A 269 22.11 7.37 -1.62
C ALA A 269 23.29 8.35 -1.64
N ASP A 270 24.49 7.83 -1.87
CA ASP A 270 25.76 8.58 -1.96
C ASP A 270 25.81 9.57 -3.14
N ASP A 271 24.80 9.56 -4.02
CA ASP A 271 24.62 10.57 -5.08
C ASP A 271 23.85 11.82 -4.61
N LEU A 272 23.32 11.81 -3.38
CA LEU A 272 22.69 12.98 -2.78
C LEU A 272 23.74 13.90 -2.12
N PRO A 273 23.53 15.23 -2.12
CA PRO A 273 24.38 16.15 -1.38
C PRO A 273 24.46 15.79 0.12
N PRO A 274 25.60 16.04 0.80
CA PRO A 274 25.72 15.79 2.24
C PRO A 274 24.61 16.48 3.04
N GLY A 275 23.91 15.71 3.87
CA GLY A 275 22.78 16.18 4.68
C GLY A 275 21.43 16.21 3.97
N ALA A 276 21.37 15.95 2.65
CA ALA A 276 20.11 15.79 1.95
C ALA A 276 19.46 14.42 2.26
N ALA A 277 18.13 14.40 2.33
CA ALA A 277 17.34 13.19 2.47
C ALA A 277 16.58 12.89 1.16
N PRO A 278 16.35 11.61 0.82
CA PRO A 278 15.50 11.28 -0.32
C PRO A 278 14.07 11.79 -0.09
N PHE A 279 13.41 12.25 -1.16
CA PHE A 279 12.06 12.78 -1.08
C PHE A 279 11.06 11.70 -0.65
N GLU A 280 10.36 11.88 0.47
CA GLU A 280 9.47 10.88 1.06
C GLU A 280 7.98 11.19 0.83
N TYR A 281 7.26 10.23 0.22
CA TYR A 281 5.81 10.31 0.06
C TYR A 281 5.11 8.97 0.38
N PRO A 282 4.16 8.93 1.33
CA PRO A 282 3.82 9.99 2.29
C PRO A 282 5.03 10.42 3.13
N PRO A 283 5.06 11.67 3.64
CA PRO A 283 6.24 12.19 4.31
C PRO A 283 6.32 11.68 5.75
N TYR A 284 6.93 10.51 5.97
CA TYR A 284 7.20 10.04 7.33
C TYR A 284 8.47 10.69 7.90
N GLY A 285 9.42 11.09 7.04
CA GLY A 285 10.69 11.72 7.42
C GLY A 285 11.64 10.76 8.15
N VAL A 286 11.46 9.45 7.95
CA VAL A 286 12.17 8.41 8.72
C VAL A 286 12.60 7.24 7.84
N TRP A 287 12.74 7.45 6.52
CA TRP A 287 13.15 6.41 5.58
C TRP A 287 14.33 5.55 6.06
N ALA A 288 15.48 6.16 6.40
CA ALA A 288 16.67 5.44 6.85
C ALA A 288 16.41 4.55 8.08
N ALA A 289 15.70 5.10 9.08
CA ALA A 289 15.30 4.37 10.28
C ALA A 289 14.34 3.22 9.95
N GLY A 290 13.34 3.47 9.09
CA GLY A 290 12.36 2.48 8.66
C GLY A 290 13.00 1.32 7.90
N VAL A 291 13.93 1.58 6.97
CA VAL A 291 14.64 0.54 6.21
C VAL A 291 15.62 -0.23 7.08
N ALA A 292 16.40 0.45 7.94
CA ALA A 292 17.29 -0.21 8.88
C ALA A 292 16.50 -1.13 9.84
N TRP A 293 15.33 -0.67 10.30
CA TRP A 293 14.43 -1.45 11.14
C TRP A 293 13.91 -2.69 10.41
N CYS A 294 13.41 -2.51 9.18
CA CYS A 294 12.94 -3.63 8.36
C CYS A 294 14.06 -4.66 8.17
N SER A 295 15.27 -4.18 7.89
CA SER A 295 16.44 -5.02 7.69
C SER A 295 16.75 -5.85 8.93
N LEU A 296 16.81 -5.21 10.10
CA LEU A 296 17.06 -5.89 11.37
C LEU A 296 15.98 -6.93 11.70
N VAL A 297 14.71 -6.58 11.57
CA VAL A 297 13.59 -7.47 11.94
C VAL A 297 13.48 -8.65 10.97
N TYR A 298 13.60 -8.43 9.66
CA TYR A 298 13.52 -9.52 8.68
C TYR A 298 14.74 -10.45 8.74
N LEU A 299 15.95 -9.92 8.97
CA LEU A 299 17.11 -10.76 9.26
C LEU A 299 16.91 -11.57 10.56
N GLY A 300 16.30 -10.96 11.58
CA GLY A 300 15.88 -11.66 12.80
C GLY A 300 14.87 -12.78 12.53
N LEU A 301 13.84 -12.53 11.71
CA LEU A 301 12.85 -13.55 11.34
C LEU A 301 13.47 -14.70 10.54
N ILE A 302 14.39 -14.41 9.62
CA ILE A 302 15.18 -15.41 8.90
C ILE A 302 16.00 -16.24 9.89
N ALA A 303 16.76 -15.58 10.78
CA ALA A 303 17.54 -16.23 11.81
C ALA A 303 16.67 -17.13 12.70
N ALA A 304 15.51 -16.64 13.15
CA ALA A 304 14.57 -17.42 13.96
C ALA A 304 14.07 -18.66 13.21
N ALA A 305 13.78 -18.51 11.92
CA ALA A 305 13.31 -19.60 11.07
C ALA A 305 14.40 -20.66 10.86
N VAL A 306 15.67 -20.30 10.69
CA VAL A 306 16.75 -21.26 10.39
C VAL A 306 17.43 -21.83 11.64
N TRP A 307 17.52 -21.06 12.72
CA TRP A 307 18.30 -21.42 13.90
C TRP A 307 17.82 -22.74 14.55
N PRO A 308 18.73 -23.64 14.97
CA PRO A 308 18.38 -24.95 15.52
C PRO A 308 17.99 -24.86 17.00
N PHE A 309 16.92 -24.12 17.33
CA PHE A 309 16.38 -24.11 18.68
C PHE A 309 15.99 -25.53 19.12
N LYS A 310 16.43 -25.96 20.30
CA LYS A 310 15.98 -27.21 20.91
C LYS A 310 14.46 -27.14 21.11
N GLN A 311 13.74 -28.16 20.66
CA GLN A 311 12.31 -28.30 20.90
C GLN A 311 12.09 -28.38 22.42
N GLY A 312 11.52 -27.32 23.00
CA GLY A 312 11.42 -27.20 24.46
C GLY A 312 10.93 -25.85 24.99
N TYR A 313 10.76 -24.84 24.14
CA TYR A 313 10.13 -23.60 24.58
C TYR A 313 8.64 -23.83 24.89
N PRO A 314 8.13 -23.35 26.05
CA PRO A 314 6.86 -23.78 26.64
C PRO A 314 5.60 -23.23 25.96
N VAL A 315 5.70 -22.55 24.82
CA VAL A 315 4.52 -22.01 24.14
C VAL A 315 4.01 -23.06 23.17
N ARG A 316 3.15 -23.98 23.63
CA ARG A 316 2.44 -24.87 22.69
C ARG A 316 1.39 -24.06 21.97
N ALA A 317 1.67 -23.63 20.74
CA ALA A 317 0.61 -23.20 19.84
C ALA A 317 -0.32 -24.40 19.61
N HIS A 318 -1.49 -24.40 20.26
CA HIS A 318 -2.50 -25.42 20.00
C HIS A 318 -2.85 -25.39 18.51
N SER A 319 -2.97 -26.56 17.88
CA SER A 319 -3.47 -26.68 16.52
C SER A 319 -4.97 -26.37 16.49
N VAL A 320 -5.32 -25.11 16.66
CA VAL A 320 -6.70 -24.65 16.57
C VAL A 320 -7.05 -24.54 15.09
N LEU A 321 -8.13 -25.20 14.67
CA LEU A 321 -8.71 -24.96 13.35
C LEU A 321 -9.07 -23.48 13.22
N PRO A 322 -8.88 -22.86 12.05
CA PRO A 322 -9.25 -21.46 11.86
C PRO A 322 -10.72 -21.27 12.21
N THR A 323 -10.98 -20.36 13.15
CA THR A 323 -12.34 -20.00 13.57
C THR A 323 -13.10 -19.46 12.35
N LEU A 324 -14.42 -19.64 12.32
CA LEU A 324 -15.26 -19.07 11.26
C LEU A 324 -14.97 -17.56 11.09
N ARG A 325 -14.84 -16.85 12.21
CA ARG A 325 -14.49 -15.42 12.27
C ARG A 325 -13.16 -15.10 11.58
N GLY A 326 -12.11 -15.90 11.81
CA GLY A 326 -10.81 -15.71 11.15
C GLY A 326 -10.87 -15.94 9.63
N ARG A 327 -11.71 -16.88 9.17
CA ARG A 327 -11.92 -17.11 7.73
C ARG A 327 -12.72 -15.99 7.07
N MET A 328 -13.70 -15.43 7.78
CA MET A 328 -14.47 -14.29 7.27
C MET A 328 -13.57 -13.08 6.95
N LEU A 329 -12.51 -12.85 7.73
CA LEU A 329 -11.55 -11.78 7.41
C LEU A 329 -10.85 -12.02 6.06
N ALA A 330 -10.40 -13.25 5.80
CA ALA A 330 -9.80 -13.58 4.51
C ALA A 330 -10.79 -13.37 3.35
N VAL A 331 -12.05 -13.74 3.55
CA VAL A 331 -13.12 -13.45 2.57
C VAL A 331 -13.29 -11.96 2.36
N VAL A 332 -13.31 -11.14 3.41
CA VAL A 332 -13.40 -9.67 3.28
C VAL A 332 -12.19 -9.11 2.51
N VAL A 333 -10.98 -9.60 2.77
CA VAL A 333 -9.78 -9.19 2.04
C VAL A 333 -9.84 -9.60 0.57
N LEU A 334 -10.32 -10.81 0.27
CA LEU A 334 -10.54 -11.27 -1.11
C LEU A 334 -11.58 -10.38 -1.81
N LEU A 335 -12.74 -10.14 -1.19
CA LEU A 335 -13.78 -9.29 -1.76
C LEU A 335 -13.29 -7.86 -1.99
N PHE A 336 -12.55 -7.29 -1.04
CA PHE A 336 -11.92 -5.98 -1.20
C PHE A 336 -10.88 -5.99 -2.32
N GLY A 337 -10.07 -7.04 -2.39
CA GLY A 337 -9.11 -7.29 -3.46
C GLY A 337 -9.75 -7.37 -4.84
N LEU A 338 -10.94 -7.94 -4.95
CA LEU A 338 -11.66 -8.12 -6.21
C LEU A 338 -12.44 -6.87 -6.67
N THR A 339 -12.51 -5.82 -5.85
CA THR A 339 -13.25 -4.61 -6.20
C THR A 339 -12.84 -3.89 -7.50
N PRO A 340 -11.58 -3.95 -7.98
CA PRO A 340 -11.23 -3.42 -9.31
C PRO A 340 -11.93 -4.16 -10.44
N TYR A 341 -12.12 -5.47 -10.32
CA TYR A 341 -12.82 -6.26 -11.33
C TYR A 341 -14.33 -6.08 -11.28
N PHE A 342 -14.88 -5.74 -10.11
CA PHE A 342 -16.31 -5.48 -9.93
C PHE A 342 -16.76 -4.09 -10.39
N GLY A 343 -15.85 -3.26 -10.91
CA GLY A 343 -16.17 -1.89 -11.27
C GLY A 343 -16.46 -0.98 -10.08
N ILE A 344 -16.08 -1.38 -8.86
CA ILE A 344 -16.40 -0.62 -7.63
C ILE A 344 -15.32 0.41 -7.35
N ARG A 345 -14.05 0.01 -7.36
CA ARG A 345 -12.90 0.89 -7.08
C ARG A 345 -11.62 0.28 -7.61
N ASN A 346 -10.69 1.11 -8.05
CA ASN A 346 -9.31 0.70 -8.38
C ASN A 346 -8.27 1.41 -7.50
N HIS A 347 -8.71 2.33 -6.63
CA HIS A 347 -7.86 3.10 -5.74
C HIS A 347 -8.60 3.48 -4.45
N PRO A 348 -7.97 3.32 -3.28
CA PRO A 348 -7.07 2.20 -2.96
C PRO A 348 -7.62 0.86 -3.45
N ALA A 349 -6.71 -0.01 -3.88
CA ALA A 349 -6.97 -1.41 -4.20
C ALA A 349 -5.70 -2.20 -3.91
N LEU A 350 -5.80 -3.47 -3.50
CA LEU A 350 -4.64 -4.34 -3.20
C LEU A 350 -3.80 -4.72 -4.46
N ALA A 351 -3.80 -3.85 -5.47
CA ALA A 351 -3.06 -3.95 -6.72
C ALA A 351 -1.55 -3.75 -6.56
N MET A 352 -1.04 -3.22 -5.44
CA MET A 352 0.38 -3.16 -5.07
C MET A 352 1.35 -3.00 -6.25
N PHE A 353 1.24 -1.87 -6.95
CA PHE A 353 2.09 -1.54 -8.10
C PHE A 353 2.12 -2.62 -9.19
N SER A 354 0.99 -3.24 -9.54
CA SER A 354 0.95 -4.34 -10.52
C SER A 354 0.81 -3.91 -11.98
N ASN A 355 0.69 -2.62 -12.29
CA ASN A 355 0.23 -2.12 -13.60
C ASN A 355 -1.19 -2.54 -13.99
N LEU A 356 -2.00 -3.07 -13.06
CA LEU A 356 -3.36 -3.48 -13.35
C LEU A 356 -4.21 -2.32 -13.89
N ARG A 357 -4.80 -2.50 -15.06
CA ARG A 357 -5.80 -1.60 -15.64
C ARG A 357 -7.09 -2.36 -15.82
N THR A 358 -8.17 -1.83 -15.27
CA THR A 358 -9.54 -2.37 -15.37
C THR A 358 -10.48 -1.36 -16.04
N GLU A 359 -9.98 -0.20 -16.43
CA GLU A 359 -10.76 0.95 -16.91
C GLU A 359 -10.72 1.08 -18.43
N GLY A 360 -11.61 1.94 -18.95
CA GLY A 360 -11.57 2.41 -20.34
C GLY A 360 -12.05 1.38 -21.36
N GLY A 361 -12.74 0.33 -20.93
CA GLY A 361 -13.16 -0.78 -21.79
C GLY A 361 -11.98 -1.57 -22.37
N ARG A 362 -10.80 -1.47 -21.75
CA ARG A 362 -9.53 -2.03 -22.23
C ARG A 362 -8.69 -2.54 -21.06
N GLY A 363 -9.31 -3.36 -20.20
CA GLY A 363 -8.60 -4.05 -19.14
C GLY A 363 -7.39 -4.83 -19.67
N ASN A 364 -6.29 -4.88 -18.90
CA ASN A 364 -5.04 -5.53 -19.33
C ASN A 364 -4.80 -6.88 -18.64
N HIS A 365 -5.74 -7.33 -17.82
CA HIS A 365 -5.60 -8.56 -17.05
C HIS A 365 -5.82 -9.80 -17.93
N LEU A 366 -5.06 -10.87 -17.68
CA LEU A 366 -4.93 -11.99 -18.63
C LEU A 366 -6.18 -12.87 -18.74
N PHE A 367 -7.02 -12.92 -17.70
CA PHE A 367 -8.19 -13.82 -17.64
C PHE A 367 -9.48 -13.16 -17.15
N LEU A 368 -9.41 -11.91 -16.70
CA LEU A 368 -10.56 -11.12 -16.24
C LEU A 368 -10.55 -9.83 -17.04
N GLY A 369 -11.43 -9.70 -18.04
CA GLY A 369 -11.62 -8.46 -18.78
C GLY A 369 -12.62 -7.55 -18.08
N ASP A 370 -13.45 -6.90 -18.88
CA ASP A 370 -14.57 -6.08 -18.39
C ASP A 370 -15.79 -6.93 -17.99
N ASP A 371 -15.63 -8.26 -17.92
CA ASP A 371 -16.71 -9.22 -17.63
C ASP A 371 -17.49 -8.85 -16.37
N PHE A 372 -16.81 -8.39 -15.33
CA PHE A 372 -17.42 -8.15 -14.03
C PHE A 372 -17.58 -6.68 -13.67
N ASP A 373 -17.43 -5.74 -14.60
CA ASP A 373 -17.77 -4.32 -14.38
C ASP A 373 -19.30 -4.15 -14.29
N PHE A 374 -19.88 -4.64 -13.20
CA PHE A 374 -21.33 -4.74 -12.98
C PHE A 374 -22.01 -3.37 -12.94
N LEU A 375 -21.25 -2.33 -12.58
CA LEU A 375 -21.75 -0.96 -12.41
C LEU A 375 -21.51 -0.09 -13.64
N GLY A 376 -20.63 -0.51 -14.56
CA GLY A 376 -20.32 0.22 -15.79
C GLY A 376 -19.44 1.46 -15.58
N TRP A 377 -19.06 1.78 -14.34
CA TRP A 377 -18.35 3.01 -14.01
C TRP A 377 -16.95 3.07 -14.61
N GLN A 378 -16.31 1.92 -14.78
CA GLN A 378 -14.98 1.86 -15.38
C GLN A 378 -15.00 2.07 -16.91
N ARG A 379 -16.15 1.84 -17.55
CA ARG A 379 -16.38 2.05 -18.98
C ARG A 379 -16.89 3.45 -19.32
N ASP A 380 -17.59 4.10 -18.40
CA ASP A 380 -17.97 5.52 -18.50
C ASP A 380 -16.84 6.40 -17.94
N TYR A 381 -15.94 6.81 -18.82
CA TYR A 381 -14.77 7.60 -18.46
C TYR A 381 -14.72 8.93 -19.20
N VAL A 382 -13.91 9.82 -18.66
CA VAL A 382 -13.61 11.12 -19.26
C VAL A 382 -12.12 11.25 -19.50
N THR A 383 -11.73 11.86 -20.61
CA THR A 383 -10.36 12.34 -20.83
C THR A 383 -10.35 13.84 -20.55
N VAL A 384 -9.71 14.23 -19.45
CA VAL A 384 -9.53 15.64 -19.09
C VAL A 384 -8.46 16.23 -19.99
N LEU A 385 -8.82 17.24 -20.78
CA LEU A 385 -7.96 17.88 -21.78
C LEU A 385 -7.24 19.11 -21.21
N SER A 386 -7.91 19.85 -20.34
CA SER A 386 -7.35 21.00 -19.63
C SER A 386 -8.21 21.35 -18.42
N THR A 387 -7.58 21.95 -17.40
CA THR A 387 -8.29 22.39 -16.20
C THR A 387 -7.46 23.38 -15.37
N ASP A 388 -8.13 24.35 -14.77
CA ASP A 388 -7.56 25.22 -13.73
C ASP A 388 -8.04 24.83 -12.33
N ILE A 389 -8.85 23.76 -12.21
CA ILE A 389 -9.37 23.27 -10.96
C ILE A 389 -8.25 22.52 -10.24
N PRO A 390 -7.76 22.97 -9.05
CA PRO A 390 -6.61 22.37 -8.39
C PRO A 390 -6.80 20.87 -8.08
N ALA A 391 -8.04 20.47 -7.77
CA ALA A 391 -8.40 19.09 -7.47
C ALA A 391 -8.22 18.11 -8.65
N LEU A 392 -8.24 18.65 -9.88
CA LEU A 392 -8.02 17.91 -11.12
C LEU A 392 -6.57 18.06 -11.61
N GLN A 393 -5.94 19.21 -11.39
CA GLN A 393 -4.51 19.37 -11.66
C GLN A 393 -3.65 18.39 -10.83
N LEU A 394 -4.04 18.15 -9.59
CA LEU A 394 -3.38 17.21 -8.67
C LEU A 394 -3.98 15.80 -8.69
N ALA A 395 -4.89 15.48 -9.62
CA ALA A 395 -5.45 14.13 -9.72
C ALA A 395 -4.41 13.10 -10.19
N GLN A 396 -3.36 13.58 -10.85
CA GLN A 396 -2.27 12.76 -11.35
C GLN A 396 -0.95 13.51 -11.13
N VAL A 397 -0.13 12.96 -10.24
CA VAL A 397 1.19 13.53 -9.90
C VAL A 397 2.26 12.51 -10.28
N ASP A 398 3.32 12.97 -10.93
CA ASP A 398 4.45 12.12 -11.27
C ASP A 398 5.59 12.28 -10.30
N LEU A 399 6.08 11.18 -9.78
CA LEU A 399 7.19 11.16 -8.85
C LEU A 399 8.55 10.96 -9.54
N ALA A 400 8.58 10.63 -10.84
CA ALA A 400 9.83 10.45 -11.59
C ALA A 400 10.80 11.64 -11.53
N PRO A 401 10.35 12.91 -11.58
CA PRO A 401 11.24 14.06 -11.50
C PRO A 401 11.96 14.14 -10.15
N LEU A 402 11.40 13.52 -9.11
CA LEU A 402 11.92 13.47 -7.74
C LEU A 402 12.82 12.26 -7.50
N PHE A 403 13.07 11.41 -8.50
CA PHE A 403 14.09 10.36 -8.43
C PHE A 403 15.49 10.95 -8.28
N THR A 404 16.36 10.20 -7.59
CA THR A 404 17.78 10.56 -7.47
C THR A 404 18.47 10.49 -8.84
N PRO A 405 19.57 11.24 -9.06
CA PRO A 405 20.35 11.16 -10.29
C PRO A 405 20.76 9.73 -10.66
N ALA A 406 21.24 8.93 -9.69
CA ALA A 406 21.63 7.54 -9.92
C ALA A 406 20.45 6.68 -10.37
N THR A 407 19.26 6.88 -9.78
CA THR A 407 18.04 6.17 -10.19
C THR A 407 17.66 6.49 -11.63
N LYS A 408 17.65 7.78 -11.99
CA LYS A 408 17.35 8.21 -13.37
C LYS A 408 18.36 7.64 -14.36
N GLN A 409 19.64 7.61 -14.01
CA GLN A 409 20.69 7.00 -14.84
C GLN A 409 20.46 5.49 -15.02
N ALA A 410 20.12 4.77 -13.95
CA ALA A 410 19.89 3.33 -14.00
C ALA A 410 18.68 2.95 -14.86
N LEU A 411 17.60 3.73 -14.81
CA LEU A 411 16.42 3.55 -15.64
C LEU A 411 16.69 3.93 -17.11
N ASN A 412 17.40 5.03 -17.35
CA ASN A 412 17.79 5.46 -18.70
C ASN A 412 18.67 4.43 -19.41
N SER A 413 19.64 3.84 -18.72
CA SER A 413 20.55 2.86 -19.33
C SER A 413 19.84 1.58 -19.76
N THR A 414 18.64 1.32 -19.24
CA THR A 414 17.86 0.11 -19.52
C THR A 414 16.66 0.35 -20.41
N GLY A 415 16.39 1.59 -20.81
CA GLY A 415 15.24 1.96 -21.62
C GLY A 415 13.89 1.79 -20.91
N VAL A 416 13.88 1.74 -19.57
CA VAL A 416 12.66 1.66 -18.76
C VAL A 416 11.98 3.03 -18.73
N GLU A 417 10.67 3.05 -18.91
CA GLU A 417 9.88 4.28 -18.77
C GLU A 417 9.96 4.77 -17.32
N GLN A 418 10.39 6.02 -17.12
CA GLN A 418 10.60 6.56 -15.77
C GLN A 418 9.30 7.01 -15.11
N GLU A 419 8.21 7.12 -15.86
CA GLU A 419 6.96 7.68 -15.35
C GLU A 419 6.41 6.89 -14.17
N PHE A 420 6.26 7.57 -13.03
CA PHE A 420 5.74 6.99 -11.81
C PHE A 420 4.61 7.84 -11.24
N TRP A 421 3.40 7.50 -11.65
CA TRP A 421 2.23 8.29 -11.38
C TRP A 421 1.51 7.83 -10.12
N ILE A 422 1.08 8.80 -9.32
CA ILE A 422 0.21 8.59 -8.17
C ILE A 422 -1.06 9.43 -8.29
N THR A 423 -2.15 8.96 -7.69
CA THR A 423 -3.35 9.77 -7.47
C THR A 423 -3.45 10.13 -5.98
N PRO A 424 -2.80 11.22 -5.53
CA PRO A 424 -2.80 11.57 -4.13
C PRO A 424 -4.21 11.99 -3.68
N PRO A 425 -4.58 11.76 -2.41
CA PRO A 425 -5.73 12.42 -1.82
C PRO A 425 -5.59 13.95 -1.93
N LEU A 426 -6.69 14.67 -2.17
CA LEU A 426 -6.70 16.12 -2.41
C LEU A 426 -5.98 16.95 -1.34
N SER A 427 -6.06 16.52 -0.07
CA SER A 427 -5.45 17.20 1.06
C SER A 427 -4.05 16.68 1.41
N ALA A 428 -3.54 15.67 0.70
CA ALA A 428 -2.34 14.94 1.08
C ALA A 428 -1.11 15.25 0.21
N TRP A 429 -1.25 16.06 -0.85
CA TRP A 429 -0.12 16.49 -1.68
C TRP A 429 0.15 17.99 -1.43
N PRO A 430 1.10 18.33 -0.54
CA PRO A 430 1.41 19.72 -0.19
C PRO A 430 2.38 20.39 -1.17
N HIS A 431 2.86 19.66 -2.19
CA HIS A 431 3.89 20.14 -3.10
C HIS A 431 3.29 20.72 -4.38
N PRO A 432 4.02 21.59 -5.09
CA PRO A 432 3.67 21.97 -6.45
C PRO A 432 3.54 20.75 -7.38
N PRO A 433 2.84 20.88 -8.52
CA PRO A 433 2.88 19.89 -9.58
C PRO A 433 4.34 19.62 -10.00
N THR A 434 4.69 18.35 -10.14
CA THR A 434 6.04 17.92 -10.52
C THR A 434 6.30 18.01 -12.02
N ARG A 435 5.25 18.20 -12.81
CA ARG A 435 5.30 18.39 -14.26
C ARG A 435 4.13 19.26 -14.73
N GLU A 436 4.23 19.76 -15.96
CA GLU A 436 3.13 20.42 -16.65
C GLU A 436 1.93 19.48 -16.81
N PHE A 437 0.74 20.07 -16.85
CA PHE A 437 -0.51 19.31 -17.03
C PHE A 437 -0.45 18.49 -18.32
N ARG A 438 -0.74 17.20 -18.20
CA ARG A 438 -0.93 16.30 -19.34
C ARG A 438 -2.36 15.76 -19.31
N PRO A 439 -3.03 15.65 -20.47
CA PRO A 439 -4.31 14.99 -20.54
C PRO A 439 -4.23 13.59 -19.94
N TYR A 440 -5.26 13.21 -19.19
CA TYR A 440 -5.39 11.90 -18.58
C TYR A 440 -6.85 11.47 -18.58
N SER A 441 -7.09 10.18 -18.40
CA SER A 441 -8.44 9.64 -18.27
C SER A 441 -8.78 9.29 -16.82
N MET A 442 -10.05 9.37 -16.46
CA MET A 442 -10.59 8.83 -15.20
C MET A 442 -12.07 8.46 -15.38
N PRO A 443 -12.62 7.52 -14.59
CA PRO A 443 -14.06 7.31 -14.57
C PRO A 443 -14.83 8.61 -14.34
N PHE A 444 -15.94 8.81 -15.05
CA PHE A 444 -16.75 10.03 -14.93
C PHE A 444 -17.24 10.24 -13.49
N LEU A 445 -17.53 9.14 -12.78
CA LEU A 445 -17.86 9.15 -11.36
C LEU A 445 -16.77 9.82 -10.49
N GLU A 446 -15.50 9.61 -10.81
CA GLU A 446 -14.37 10.20 -10.08
C GLU A 446 -14.24 11.70 -10.38
N LEU A 447 -14.50 12.13 -11.63
CA LEU A 447 -14.59 13.55 -11.98
C LEU A 447 -15.69 14.22 -11.16
N ARG A 448 -16.89 13.64 -11.11
CA ARG A 448 -18.02 14.10 -10.29
C ARG A 448 -17.66 14.21 -8.81
N ARG A 449 -17.02 13.18 -8.25
CA ARG A 449 -16.58 13.15 -6.85
C ARG A 449 -15.66 14.31 -6.50
N ARG A 450 -14.86 14.80 -7.45
CA ARG A 450 -13.90 15.89 -7.26
C ARG A 450 -14.50 17.27 -7.52
N VAL A 451 -15.40 17.39 -8.50
CA VAL A 451 -15.96 18.68 -8.95
C VAL A 451 -17.22 19.06 -8.19
N ALA A 452 -18.19 18.16 -8.04
CA ALA A 452 -19.50 18.48 -7.44
C ALA A 452 -19.41 19.12 -6.04
N PRO A 453 -18.54 18.66 -5.12
CA PRO A 453 -18.45 19.26 -3.78
C PRO A 453 -17.85 20.67 -3.75
N LEU A 454 -17.23 21.16 -4.84
CA LEU A 454 -16.53 22.45 -4.86
C LEU A 454 -17.50 23.63 -4.71
N ARG A 455 -18.70 23.56 -5.32
CA ARG A 455 -19.72 24.61 -5.17
C ARG A 455 -20.19 24.74 -3.73
N ARG A 456 -20.44 23.62 -3.05
CA ARG A 456 -20.78 23.61 -1.60
C ARG A 456 -19.66 24.18 -0.73
N LYS A 457 -18.41 23.99 -1.13
CA LYS A 457 -17.22 24.57 -0.47
C LYS A 457 -16.99 26.05 -0.83
N GLY A 458 -17.87 26.67 -1.60
CA GLY A 458 -17.79 28.09 -1.95
C GLY A 458 -16.75 28.42 -3.01
N VAL A 459 -16.24 27.44 -3.77
CA VAL A 459 -15.36 27.69 -4.91
C VAL A 459 -16.19 28.32 -6.03
N LYS A 460 -15.87 29.57 -6.38
CA LYS A 460 -16.69 30.39 -7.29
C LYS A 460 -16.32 30.25 -8.77
N SER A 461 -15.11 29.80 -9.08
CA SER A 461 -14.59 29.74 -10.44
C SER A 461 -13.73 28.49 -10.65
N GLY A 462 -13.73 28.03 -11.88
CA GLY A 462 -12.85 26.97 -12.37
C GLY A 462 -13.48 26.26 -13.55
N ARG A 463 -12.65 25.87 -14.49
CA ARG A 463 -13.01 25.28 -15.76
C ARG A 463 -12.35 23.92 -15.92
N VAL A 464 -13.09 22.99 -16.52
CA VAL A 464 -12.57 21.72 -17.00
C VAL A 464 -13.08 21.45 -18.40
N SER A 465 -12.15 21.18 -19.32
CA SER A 465 -12.45 20.67 -20.66
C SER A 465 -12.18 19.17 -20.68
N TYR A 466 -13.13 18.39 -21.17
CA TYR A 466 -13.01 16.94 -21.20
C TYR A 466 -13.80 16.31 -22.37
N THR A 467 -13.39 15.13 -22.80
CA THR A 467 -14.23 14.24 -23.64
C THR A 467 -14.84 13.17 -22.76
N ARG A 468 -16.08 12.73 -23.03
CA ARG A 468 -16.69 11.59 -22.31
C ARG A 468 -16.85 10.42 -23.27
N THR A 469 -16.43 9.25 -22.83
CA THR A 469 -16.52 8.01 -23.59
C THR A 469 -17.19 6.95 -22.74
N ILE A 470 -18.26 6.37 -23.26
CA ILE A 470 -18.85 5.13 -22.75
C ILE A 470 -18.32 4.02 -23.65
N ALA A 471 -17.30 3.31 -23.16
CA ALA A 471 -16.65 2.25 -23.91
C ALA A 471 -17.48 0.96 -23.94
N ARG A 472 -17.40 0.26 -25.07
CA ARG A 472 -17.88 -1.11 -25.20
C ARG A 472 -17.11 -2.02 -24.25
N ALA A 473 -17.83 -2.90 -23.56
CA ALA A 473 -17.21 -3.95 -22.75
C ALA A 473 -16.39 -4.92 -23.62
N ARG A 474 -15.14 -5.16 -23.24
CA ARG A 474 -14.27 -6.20 -23.80
C ARG A 474 -14.22 -7.39 -22.86
N LEU A 475 -15.07 -8.36 -23.15
CA LEU A 475 -15.23 -9.57 -22.35
C LEU A 475 -14.12 -10.57 -22.68
N THR A 476 -13.45 -11.11 -21.66
CA THR A 476 -12.53 -12.25 -21.82
C THR A 476 -13.28 -13.58 -21.82
N MET A 477 -14.51 -13.63 -21.30
CA MET A 477 -15.34 -14.83 -21.24
C MET A 477 -16.66 -14.68 -22.00
N PRO A 478 -16.67 -14.35 -23.31
CA PRO A 478 -17.90 -14.14 -24.06
C PRO A 478 -18.82 -15.38 -24.09
N TRP A 479 -18.25 -16.58 -23.99
CA TRP A 479 -19.00 -17.83 -23.90
C TRP A 479 -19.91 -17.88 -22.66
N LEU A 480 -19.45 -17.35 -21.51
CA LEU A 480 -20.20 -17.33 -20.27
C LEU A 480 -21.43 -16.43 -20.40
N TRP A 481 -21.24 -15.23 -20.98
CA TRP A 481 -22.33 -14.26 -21.18
C TRP A 481 -23.34 -14.74 -22.21
N ASN A 482 -22.88 -15.40 -23.28
CA ASN A 482 -23.78 -16.03 -24.27
C ASN A 482 -24.60 -17.15 -23.63
N TYR A 483 -23.99 -17.98 -22.78
CA TYR A 483 -24.70 -19.02 -22.02
C TYR A 483 -25.76 -18.42 -21.08
N LEU A 484 -25.46 -17.29 -20.45
CA LEU A 484 -26.41 -16.55 -19.60
C LEU A 484 -27.45 -15.72 -20.39
N GLY A 485 -27.43 -15.78 -21.73
CA GLY A 485 -28.36 -15.06 -22.59
C GLY A 485 -28.13 -13.53 -22.68
N VAL A 486 -26.98 -13.05 -22.21
CA VAL A 486 -26.64 -11.62 -22.22
C VAL A 486 -26.04 -11.26 -23.59
N LYS A 487 -26.78 -10.49 -24.39
CA LYS A 487 -26.33 -10.00 -25.70
C LYS A 487 -25.45 -8.75 -25.52
N ASN A 488 -24.22 -8.81 -26.02
CA ASN A 488 -23.22 -7.75 -25.85
C ASN A 488 -23.13 -6.81 -27.04
N LEU A 489 -23.96 -5.77 -27.06
CA LEU A 489 -23.96 -4.78 -28.15
C LEU A 489 -24.29 -3.38 -27.64
N VAL A 490 -23.25 -2.62 -27.26
CA VAL A 490 -23.28 -1.16 -27.35
C VAL A 490 -21.97 -0.74 -28.01
N ALA A 491 -22.06 0.03 -29.09
CA ALA A 491 -20.88 0.65 -29.70
C ALA A 491 -20.34 1.74 -28.78
N ASP A 492 -19.07 2.10 -28.93
CA ASP A 492 -18.49 3.20 -28.16
C ASP A 492 -19.31 4.48 -28.40
N GLN A 493 -19.72 5.15 -27.32
CA GLN A 493 -20.40 6.44 -27.39
C GLN A 493 -19.43 7.52 -26.93
N VAL A 494 -19.05 8.42 -27.83
CA VAL A 494 -18.13 9.52 -27.54
C VAL A 494 -18.90 10.84 -27.59
N ARG A 495 -18.87 11.59 -26.49
CA ARG A 495 -19.30 12.99 -26.43
C ARG A 495 -18.06 13.87 -26.50
N PRO A 496 -17.80 14.54 -27.64
CA PRO A 496 -16.58 15.31 -27.82
C PRO A 496 -16.63 16.64 -27.05
N ASN A 497 -15.47 17.00 -26.49
CA ASN A 497 -15.08 18.34 -26.05
C ASN A 497 -16.15 19.13 -25.26
N ILE A 498 -16.55 18.59 -24.11
CA ILE A 498 -17.39 19.26 -23.12
C ILE A 498 -16.52 20.23 -22.33
N THR A 499 -16.92 21.49 -22.24
CA THR A 499 -16.30 22.48 -21.33
C THR A 499 -17.29 22.81 -20.23
N TYR A 500 -16.93 22.48 -19.00
CA TYR A 500 -17.69 22.83 -17.82
C TYR A 500 -17.03 24.01 -17.11
N ASP A 501 -17.84 25.01 -16.78
CA ASP A 501 -17.45 26.18 -16.00
C ASP A 501 -18.25 26.20 -14.69
N LEU A 502 -17.54 26.18 -13.55
CA LEU A 502 -18.14 26.19 -12.21
C LEU A 502 -19.04 27.41 -11.98
N ALA A 503 -18.75 28.54 -12.64
CA ALA A 503 -19.55 29.75 -12.51
C ALA A 503 -20.87 29.66 -13.30
N GLU A 504 -20.86 28.99 -14.45
CA GLU A 504 -22.02 28.90 -15.35
C GLU A 504 -22.91 27.68 -15.07
N GLY A 505 -22.35 26.59 -14.55
CA GLY A 505 -23.08 25.39 -14.12
C GLY A 505 -23.92 24.69 -15.21
N ARG A 506 -23.28 24.32 -16.33
CA ARG A 506 -23.98 23.80 -17.54
C ARG A 506 -23.97 22.28 -17.73
N ASP A 507 -23.54 21.51 -16.73
CA ASP A 507 -23.52 20.03 -16.80
C ASP A 507 -24.20 19.41 -15.58
N PRO A 508 -25.51 19.11 -15.65
CA PRO A 508 -26.29 18.65 -14.50
C PRO A 508 -25.83 17.30 -13.97
N GLU A 509 -25.26 16.43 -14.83
CA GLU A 509 -24.73 15.15 -14.40
C GLU A 509 -23.44 15.34 -13.58
N LEU A 510 -22.57 16.27 -14.01
CA LEU A 510 -21.31 16.57 -13.32
C LEU A 510 -21.55 17.21 -11.94
N GLU A 511 -22.60 18.03 -11.82
CA GLU A 511 -22.94 18.78 -10.60
C GLU A 511 -23.63 17.95 -9.53
N GLN A 512 -24.25 16.83 -9.89
CA GLN A 512 -24.94 15.99 -8.94
C GLN A 512 -23.92 15.31 -8.02
N GLU A 513 -23.91 15.70 -6.74
CA GLU A 513 -23.09 15.07 -5.70
C GLU A 513 -23.39 13.56 -5.61
N LEU A 514 -22.35 12.79 -5.34
CA LEU A 514 -22.51 11.37 -5.04
C LEU A 514 -23.23 11.20 -3.70
N PRO A 515 -24.06 10.15 -3.54
CA PRO A 515 -24.56 9.77 -2.23
C PRO A 515 -23.42 9.65 -1.21
N TRP A 516 -23.67 10.06 0.03
CA TRP A 516 -22.65 10.11 1.10
C TRP A 516 -21.96 8.76 1.32
N TRP A 517 -22.65 7.65 1.09
CA TRP A 517 -22.13 6.29 1.23
C TRP A 517 -21.30 5.85 0.03
N LEU A 518 -21.54 6.43 -1.15
CA LEU A 518 -20.90 6.01 -2.39
C LEU A 518 -19.51 6.64 -2.55
N ALA A 519 -19.36 7.92 -2.20
CA ALA A 519 -18.10 8.65 -2.31
C ALA A 519 -16.87 7.97 -1.63
N PRO A 520 -16.98 7.35 -0.43
CA PRO A 520 -15.85 6.63 0.17
C PRO A 520 -15.59 5.25 -0.43
N VAL A 521 -16.61 4.63 -1.05
CA VAL A 521 -16.55 3.27 -1.60
C VAL A 521 -16.04 3.28 -3.04
N ALA A 522 -16.63 4.13 -3.89
CA ALA A 522 -16.32 4.23 -5.30
C ALA A 522 -15.26 5.29 -5.55
N ARG A 523 -14.01 4.83 -5.65
CA ARG A 523 -12.84 5.67 -5.82
C ARG A 523 -11.96 5.12 -6.93
N PHE A 524 -11.58 6.02 -7.83
CA PHE A 524 -10.79 5.66 -8.98
C PHE A 524 -9.54 6.53 -9.13
N ARG A 525 -8.47 5.94 -9.64
CA ARG A 525 -7.26 6.63 -10.08
C ARG A 525 -7.37 7.04 -11.54
N THR A 526 -6.47 7.91 -11.96
CA THR A 526 -6.31 8.27 -13.36
C THR A 526 -5.57 7.19 -14.15
N PHE A 527 -5.82 7.13 -15.44
CA PHE A 527 -5.22 6.16 -16.36
C PHE A 527 -5.01 6.77 -17.75
N ASP A 528 -4.19 6.12 -18.58
CA ASP A 528 -4.12 6.42 -20.01
C ASP A 528 -4.78 5.30 -20.81
N VAL A 529 -5.39 5.68 -21.93
CA VAL A 529 -6.09 4.75 -22.81
C VAL A 529 -5.09 3.90 -23.60
N ASP A 530 -3.97 4.51 -23.99
CA ASP A 530 -3.04 3.93 -24.97
C ASP A 530 -1.82 3.23 -24.35
N TYR A 531 -1.46 3.56 -23.10
CA TYR A 531 -0.36 2.92 -22.39
C TYR A 531 -0.63 2.82 -20.88
N SER A 532 0.11 1.97 -20.16
CA SER A 532 -0.07 1.72 -18.73
C SER A 532 1.27 1.90 -18.00
N PRO A 533 1.70 3.16 -17.74
CA PRO A 533 2.91 3.40 -16.97
C PRO A 533 2.72 2.92 -15.53
N CYS A 534 3.78 2.96 -14.72
CA CYS A 534 3.64 2.60 -13.33
C CYS A 534 2.70 3.60 -12.62
N ARG A 535 1.56 3.09 -12.13
CA ARG A 535 0.47 3.89 -11.53
C ARG A 535 0.09 3.34 -10.15
N HIS A 536 -0.06 4.23 -9.17
CA HIS A 536 -0.45 3.89 -7.80
C HIS A 536 -1.65 4.68 -7.27
#